data_AF-M2QZS2-F1
#
_entry.id   AF-M2QZS2-F1
#
_cell.length_a   1.000
_cell.length_b   1.000
_cell.length_c   1.000
_cell.angle_alpha   90.00
_cell.angle_beta   90.00
_cell.angle_gamma   90.00
#
_symmetry.space_group_name_H-M   'P 1'
#
loop_
_entity.id
_entity.type
_entity.pdbx_description
1 polymer ?
#
loop_
_entity_poly.entity_id
_entity_poly.type
_entity_poly.pdbx_seq_one_letter_code
_entity_poly.pdbx_strand_id
1 'polypeptide(L)'
;MEIDRVQFLTWLAASPEIEDITLSHVSFSSESDAPDPEMQPLHCLRRLVIKDMKEEGIAWLFAISALTPETAVLLDDVPLMAESEAAAIPHYPVTESVTRLAVWHTYSSTFMMATGSSAGLRQKSRDVPETPSIDSSIRLRFPLINVTEFWCISMSVSRVEMDMRLLLSEMPALSTLAVDEIDLPRLIQALSPSAQNGEYAAQAICPNLCVLHIIIWRHRDAQNILGSLDAVLSARKRAGCPLQRLILHSNPKDLMFRDPRASFSGIQSEWKRHREWTSLNLEMPEVCAQPAHRHWSPWSIF
;
A
#
# COMPACT_ATOMS: atom_id res chain seq x y z
N MET A 1 -25.43 -7.31 12.88
CA MET A 1 -26.73 -7.40 12.22
C MET A 1 -26.59 -8.39 11.08
N GLU A 2 -27.44 -9.39 11.03
CA GLU A 2 -27.42 -10.35 9.92
C GLU A 2 -28.33 -9.87 8.80
N ILE A 3 -27.85 -9.93 7.57
CA ILE A 3 -28.58 -9.55 6.35
C ILE A 3 -28.63 -10.76 5.44
N ASP A 4 -29.82 -11.06 4.91
CA ASP A 4 -29.97 -12.07 3.88
C ASP A 4 -29.36 -11.60 2.55
N ARG A 5 -28.60 -12.48 1.89
CA ARG A 5 -27.88 -12.18 0.64
C ARG A 5 -28.83 -11.79 -0.48
N VAL A 6 -29.92 -12.53 -0.67
CA VAL A 6 -30.91 -12.29 -1.73
C VAL A 6 -31.62 -10.95 -1.49
N GLN A 7 -31.96 -10.66 -0.24
CA GLN A 7 -32.54 -9.38 0.14
C GLN A 7 -31.58 -8.21 -0.15
N PHE A 8 -30.31 -8.33 0.22
CA PHE A 8 -29.30 -7.30 -0.06
C PHE A 8 -29.17 -7.04 -1.57
N LEU A 9 -29.06 -8.10 -2.37
CA LEU A 9 -28.96 -7.98 -3.83
C LEU A 9 -30.21 -7.34 -4.44
N THR A 10 -31.39 -7.67 -3.92
CA THR A 10 -32.65 -7.05 -4.35
C THR A 10 -32.65 -5.54 -4.07
N TRP A 11 -32.13 -5.11 -2.91
CA TRP A 11 -32.00 -3.68 -2.60
C TRP A 11 -31.03 -2.95 -3.54
N LEU A 12 -29.90 -3.59 -3.86
CA LEU A 12 -28.94 -3.05 -4.82
C LEU A 12 -29.55 -2.93 -6.22
N ALA A 13 -30.25 -3.96 -6.69
CA ALA A 13 -30.91 -3.95 -8.00
C ALA A 13 -32.00 -2.87 -8.09
N ALA A 14 -32.70 -2.60 -6.99
CA ALA A 14 -33.69 -1.54 -6.91
C ALA A 14 -33.08 -0.12 -6.81
N SER A 15 -31.76 -0.01 -6.63
CA SER A 15 -31.06 1.26 -6.37
C SER A 15 -29.91 1.49 -7.37
N PRO A 16 -30.17 1.59 -8.68
CA PRO A 16 -29.12 1.68 -9.71
C PRO A 16 -28.28 2.97 -9.62
N GLU A 17 -28.82 4.03 -9.01
CA GLU A 17 -28.15 5.33 -8.84
C GLU A 17 -27.37 5.44 -7.51
N ILE A 18 -27.20 4.35 -6.77
CA ILE A 18 -26.49 4.37 -5.50
C ILE A 18 -25.01 4.75 -5.69
N GLU A 19 -24.57 5.83 -5.03
CA GLU A 19 -23.18 6.29 -5.13
C GLU A 19 -22.30 5.76 -3.99
N ASP A 20 -22.86 5.58 -2.80
CA ASP A 20 -22.13 5.24 -1.59
C ASP A 20 -22.84 4.11 -0.83
N ILE A 21 -22.10 3.05 -0.47
CA ILE A 21 -22.57 1.95 0.38
C ILE A 21 -21.71 1.91 1.64
N THR A 22 -22.34 1.81 2.81
CA THR A 22 -21.65 1.57 4.09
C THR A 22 -22.23 0.33 4.77
N LEU A 23 -21.38 -0.67 5.00
CA LEU A 23 -21.67 -1.89 5.72
C LEU A 23 -20.86 -1.88 7.03
N SER A 24 -21.54 -1.79 8.17
CA SER A 24 -20.88 -1.73 9.49
C SER A 24 -21.51 -2.72 10.45
N HIS A 25 -20.70 -3.60 11.03
CA HIS A 25 -21.15 -4.68 11.92
C HIS A 25 -22.22 -5.58 11.27
N VAL A 26 -22.06 -5.85 9.97
CA VAL A 26 -22.95 -6.69 9.17
C VAL A 26 -22.36 -8.08 8.99
N SER A 27 -23.20 -9.10 9.01
CA SER A 27 -22.89 -10.45 8.53
C SER A 27 -23.91 -10.86 7.49
N PHE A 28 -23.50 -11.62 6.48
CA PHE A 28 -24.43 -12.18 5.49
C PHE A 28 -24.78 -13.61 5.85
N SER A 29 -26.07 -13.93 5.94
CA SER A 29 -26.50 -15.32 6.13
C SER A 29 -26.25 -16.12 4.86
N SER A 30 -25.79 -17.36 5.02
CA SER A 30 -25.62 -18.32 3.91
C SER A 30 -26.78 -19.33 3.83
N GLU A 31 -27.84 -19.13 4.60
CA GLU A 31 -28.92 -20.10 4.79
C GLU A 31 -29.90 -20.19 3.60
N SER A 32 -29.74 -19.36 2.57
CA SER A 32 -30.54 -19.46 1.36
C SER A 32 -30.02 -20.58 0.45
N ASP A 33 -30.82 -21.63 0.27
CA ASP A 33 -30.60 -22.66 -0.77
C ASP A 33 -30.80 -22.12 -2.20
N ALA A 34 -31.36 -20.91 -2.34
CA ALA A 34 -31.52 -20.27 -3.63
C ALA A 34 -30.20 -19.65 -4.11
N PRO A 35 -29.84 -19.80 -5.40
CA PRO A 35 -28.67 -19.15 -5.96
C PRO A 35 -28.79 -17.63 -5.85
N ASP A 36 -27.66 -16.95 -5.64
CA ASP A 36 -27.61 -15.49 -5.65
C ASP A 36 -28.12 -14.98 -7.00
N PRO A 37 -29.06 -14.01 -7.03
CA PRO A 37 -29.54 -13.42 -8.28
C PRO A 37 -28.40 -12.75 -9.03
N GLU A 38 -28.42 -12.86 -10.36
CA GLU A 38 -27.45 -12.18 -11.22
C GLU A 38 -27.58 -10.65 -11.07
N MET A 39 -26.47 -9.99 -10.80
CA MET A 39 -26.43 -8.55 -10.57
C MET A 39 -25.72 -7.83 -11.72
N GLN A 40 -26.33 -6.75 -12.19
CA GLN A 40 -25.67 -5.83 -13.10
C GLN A 40 -24.67 -4.96 -12.33
N PRO A 41 -23.58 -4.51 -12.98
CA PRO A 41 -22.64 -3.58 -12.38
C PRO A 41 -23.33 -2.29 -11.90
N LEU A 42 -23.00 -1.85 -10.68
CA LEU A 42 -23.47 -0.59 -10.12
C LEU A 42 -22.57 0.54 -10.64
N HIS A 43 -22.84 1.01 -11.86
CA HIS A 43 -22.01 2.02 -12.53
C HIS A 43 -21.95 3.37 -11.80
N CYS A 44 -22.94 3.68 -10.95
CA CYS A 44 -22.93 4.89 -10.13
C CYS A 44 -22.15 4.72 -8.81
N LEU A 45 -21.82 3.48 -8.41
CA LEU A 45 -21.20 3.22 -7.12
C LEU A 45 -19.74 3.67 -7.10
N ARG A 46 -19.49 4.76 -6.37
CA ARG A 46 -18.18 5.37 -6.21
C ARG A 46 -17.47 4.91 -4.95
N ARG A 47 -18.22 4.64 -3.86
CA ARG A 47 -17.62 4.35 -2.54
C ARG A 47 -18.28 3.16 -1.87
N LEU A 48 -17.43 2.27 -1.37
CA LEU A 48 -17.83 1.16 -0.53
C LEU A 48 -17.04 1.20 0.78
N VAL A 49 -17.74 1.36 1.90
CA VAL A 49 -17.17 1.26 3.24
C VAL A 49 -17.59 -0.07 3.86
N ILE A 50 -16.61 -0.87 4.28
CA ILE A 50 -16.81 -2.10 5.03
C ILE A 50 -16.11 -1.95 6.37
N LYS A 51 -16.86 -2.17 7.45
CA LYS A 51 -16.38 -2.00 8.81
C LYS A 51 -16.78 -3.16 9.70
N ASP A 52 -15.81 -3.71 10.43
CA ASP A 52 -16.00 -4.77 11.42
C ASP A 52 -16.84 -5.94 10.84
N MET A 53 -16.46 -6.39 9.64
CA MET A 53 -17.13 -7.45 8.90
C MET A 53 -16.20 -8.67 8.80
N LYS A 54 -16.79 -9.87 8.86
CA LYS A 54 -16.03 -11.11 8.67
C LYS A 54 -15.60 -11.29 7.22
N GLU A 55 -14.46 -11.94 7.02
CA GLU A 55 -13.82 -12.05 5.71
C GLU A 55 -14.63 -12.87 4.71
N GLU A 56 -15.43 -13.86 5.13
CA GLU A 56 -16.27 -14.62 4.20
C GLU A 56 -17.34 -13.74 3.55
N GLY A 57 -17.86 -12.78 4.29
CA GLY A 57 -18.82 -11.81 3.75
C GLY A 57 -18.18 -10.80 2.81
N ILE A 58 -16.91 -10.45 3.04
CA ILE A 58 -16.14 -9.57 2.16
C ILE A 58 -15.78 -10.28 0.87
N ALA A 59 -15.31 -11.52 0.97
CA ALA A 59 -14.99 -12.36 -0.18
C ALA A 59 -16.23 -12.57 -1.07
N TRP A 60 -17.38 -12.85 -0.45
CA TRP A 60 -18.66 -12.91 -1.17
C TRP A 60 -18.97 -11.58 -1.86
N LEU A 61 -18.88 -10.45 -1.16
CA LEU A 61 -19.20 -9.13 -1.71
C LEU A 61 -18.32 -8.74 -2.91
N PHE A 62 -17.04 -9.11 -2.89
CA PHE A 62 -16.12 -8.88 -4.00
C PHE A 62 -16.28 -9.87 -5.15
N ALA A 63 -16.90 -11.03 -4.91
CA ALA A 63 -17.27 -11.96 -5.99
C ALA A 63 -18.48 -11.47 -6.80
N ILE A 64 -19.25 -10.50 -6.30
CA ILE A 64 -20.44 -9.99 -6.98
C ILE A 64 -20.00 -9.09 -8.14
N SER A 65 -20.55 -9.33 -9.33
CA SER A 65 -20.38 -8.52 -10.55
C SER A 65 -20.85 -7.07 -10.42
N ALA A 66 -21.50 -6.71 -9.31
CA ALA A 66 -22.00 -5.38 -9.01
C ALA A 66 -20.88 -4.36 -8.78
N LEU A 67 -19.71 -4.79 -8.29
CA LEU A 67 -18.59 -3.90 -8.01
C LEU A 67 -17.71 -3.72 -9.24
N THR A 68 -17.34 -2.47 -9.53
CA THR A 68 -16.50 -2.14 -10.70
C THR A 68 -15.10 -1.72 -10.25
N PRO A 69 -14.11 -1.72 -11.16
CA PRO A 69 -12.78 -1.19 -10.86
C PRO A 69 -12.74 0.30 -10.49
N GLU A 70 -13.83 1.03 -10.76
CA GLU A 70 -13.96 2.46 -10.42
C GLU A 70 -14.50 2.69 -9.01
N THR A 71 -14.96 1.63 -8.33
CA THR A 71 -15.43 1.74 -6.95
C THR A 71 -14.25 1.83 -5.99
N ALA A 72 -14.15 2.93 -5.26
CA ALA A 72 -13.20 3.09 -4.18
C ALA A 72 -13.68 2.35 -2.93
N VAL A 73 -12.78 1.62 -2.27
CA VAL A 73 -13.12 0.74 -1.16
C VAL A 73 -12.37 1.15 0.11
N LEU A 74 -13.07 1.18 1.24
CA LEU A 74 -12.49 1.40 2.56
C LEU A 74 -12.82 0.19 3.45
N LEU A 75 -11.78 -0.47 3.96
CA LEU A 75 -11.85 -1.57 4.90
C LEU A 75 -11.34 -1.07 6.27
N ASP A 76 -12.24 -0.90 7.24
CA ASP A 76 -11.92 -0.43 8.58
C ASP A 76 -12.04 -1.57 9.60
N ASP A 77 -10.93 -1.88 10.28
CA ASP A 77 -10.85 -2.91 11.32
C ASP A 77 -11.27 -4.31 10.82
N VAL A 78 -10.88 -4.64 9.59
CA VAL A 78 -11.11 -5.97 9.00
C VAL A 78 -9.88 -6.84 9.29
N PRO A 79 -10.05 -8.06 9.85
CA PRO A 79 -8.94 -8.99 10.08
C PRO A 79 -8.30 -9.42 8.75
N LEU A 80 -7.03 -9.85 8.78
CA LEU A 80 -6.33 -10.39 7.61
C LEU A 80 -6.37 -11.93 7.64
N MET A 81 -6.85 -12.58 6.57
CA MET A 81 -6.84 -14.05 6.41
C MET A 81 -5.43 -14.58 6.22
N ALA A 82 -5.14 -15.71 6.87
CA ALA A 82 -3.92 -16.50 6.69
C ALA A 82 -3.61 -16.74 5.20
N GLU A 83 -2.32 -16.82 4.86
CA GLU A 83 -1.85 -16.95 3.47
C GLU A 83 -2.49 -18.13 2.72
N SER A 84 -2.72 -19.25 3.41
CA SER A 84 -3.33 -20.46 2.86
C SER A 84 -4.77 -20.28 2.39
N GLU A 85 -5.47 -19.27 2.92
CA GLU A 85 -6.88 -18.99 2.64
C GLU A 85 -7.04 -17.74 1.76
N ALA A 86 -6.03 -16.86 1.73
CA ALA A 86 -6.03 -15.64 0.92
C ALA A 86 -6.07 -15.89 -0.61
N ALA A 87 -5.55 -17.04 -1.08
CA ALA A 87 -5.55 -17.39 -2.51
C ALA A 87 -6.95 -17.73 -3.07
N ALA A 88 -7.92 -18.02 -2.20
CA ALA A 88 -9.30 -18.34 -2.59
C ALA A 88 -10.22 -17.11 -2.66
N ILE A 89 -9.70 -15.92 -2.31
CA ILE A 89 -10.48 -14.69 -2.24
C ILE A 89 -10.34 -13.94 -3.56
N PRO A 90 -11.43 -13.42 -4.14
CA PRO A 90 -11.36 -12.55 -5.30
C PRO A 90 -10.45 -11.35 -5.07
N HIS A 91 -9.75 -10.92 -6.12
CA HIS A 91 -9.02 -9.66 -6.09
C HIS A 91 -9.95 -8.50 -5.75
N TYR A 92 -9.45 -7.48 -5.05
CA TYR A 92 -10.22 -6.27 -4.81
C TYR A 92 -10.59 -5.62 -6.14
N PRO A 93 -11.79 -5.01 -6.29
CA PRO A 93 -12.24 -4.45 -7.56
C PRO A 93 -11.23 -3.48 -8.20
N VAL A 94 -10.55 -2.66 -7.38
CA VAL A 94 -9.61 -1.63 -7.84
C VAL A 94 -8.24 -2.14 -8.32
N THR A 95 -7.91 -3.40 -8.03
CA THR A 95 -6.54 -3.96 -8.11
C THR A 95 -5.84 -3.78 -9.45
N GLU A 96 -6.54 -3.92 -10.57
CA GLU A 96 -5.92 -3.86 -11.91
C GLU A 96 -5.38 -2.47 -12.27
N SER A 97 -5.92 -1.42 -11.64
CA SER A 97 -5.59 -0.01 -11.93
C SER A 97 -4.58 0.60 -10.94
N VAL A 98 -4.15 -0.15 -9.94
CA VAL A 98 -3.27 0.34 -8.89
C VAL A 98 -1.89 0.67 -9.46
N THR A 99 -1.50 1.93 -9.28
CA THR A 99 -0.17 2.44 -9.70
C THR A 99 0.64 2.96 -8.52
N ARG A 100 -0.01 3.16 -7.36
CA ARG A 100 0.62 3.66 -6.15
C ARG A 100 0.20 2.83 -4.95
N LEU A 101 1.15 2.53 -4.08
CA LEU A 101 0.94 1.73 -2.87
C LEU A 101 1.62 2.41 -1.68
N ALA A 102 0.93 2.47 -0.56
CA ALA A 102 1.49 2.85 0.73
C ALA A 102 1.13 1.81 1.77
N VAL A 103 2.13 1.43 2.57
CA VAL A 103 2.01 0.55 3.71
C VAL A 103 2.64 1.25 4.88
N TRP A 104 1.90 1.37 5.98
CA TRP A 104 2.47 1.92 7.20
C TRP A 104 1.97 1.24 8.46
N HIS A 105 2.90 1.14 9.41
CA HIS A 105 2.66 0.47 10.69
C HIS A 105 2.67 1.50 11.81
N THR A 106 1.67 1.39 12.68
CA THR A 106 1.63 2.09 13.97
C THR A 106 1.84 1.08 15.10
N TYR A 107 1.73 1.51 16.36
CA TYR A 107 1.92 0.61 17.51
C TYR A 107 0.87 -0.50 17.64
N SER A 108 -0.28 -0.36 16.99
CA SER A 108 -1.44 -1.24 17.21
C SER A 108 -2.18 -1.60 15.92
N SER A 109 -1.72 -1.10 14.78
CA SER A 109 -2.47 -1.21 13.54
C SER A 109 -1.54 -1.08 12.36
N THR A 110 -1.84 -1.89 11.36
CA THR A 110 -1.23 -1.85 10.05
C THR A 110 -2.23 -1.25 9.07
N PHE A 111 -1.72 -0.37 8.21
CA PHE A 111 -2.49 0.33 7.21
C PHE A 111 -1.92 0.06 5.83
N MET A 112 -2.83 -0.01 4.86
CA MET A 112 -2.53 -0.08 3.45
C MET A 112 -3.37 0.94 2.71
N MET A 113 -2.78 1.56 1.71
CA MET A 113 -3.50 2.38 0.74
C MET A 113 -2.96 2.07 -0.64
N ALA A 114 -3.85 1.67 -1.54
CA ALA A 114 -3.54 1.40 -2.94
C ALA A 114 -4.39 2.34 -3.80
N THR A 115 -3.79 3.08 -4.72
CA THR A 115 -4.53 4.04 -5.56
C THR A 115 -4.17 3.90 -7.04
N GLY A 116 -5.21 4.05 -7.86
CA GLY A 116 -5.11 4.24 -9.31
C GLY A 116 -5.41 5.68 -9.69
N SER A 117 -5.85 5.88 -10.93
CA SER A 117 -6.24 7.19 -11.46
C SER A 117 -7.65 7.65 -11.05
N SER A 118 -8.56 6.70 -10.82
CA SER A 118 -9.99 6.97 -10.56
C SER A 118 -10.50 6.45 -9.21
N ALA A 119 -9.86 5.41 -8.67
CA ALA A 119 -10.30 4.73 -7.45
C ALA A 119 -9.10 4.33 -6.57
N GLY A 120 -9.42 3.86 -5.37
CA GLY A 120 -8.41 3.30 -4.46
C GLY A 120 -9.01 2.30 -3.48
N LEU A 121 -8.12 1.58 -2.80
CA LEU A 121 -8.42 0.80 -1.62
C LEU A 121 -7.67 1.40 -0.44
N ARG A 122 -8.37 1.60 0.67
CA ARG A 122 -7.75 1.83 1.97
C ARG A 122 -8.12 0.70 2.91
N GLN A 123 -7.14 0.14 3.57
CA GLN A 123 -7.33 -0.91 4.55
C GLN A 123 -6.64 -0.54 5.86
N LYS A 124 -7.34 -0.76 6.96
CA LYS A 124 -6.82 -0.71 8.32
C LYS A 124 -7.09 -2.06 8.98
N SER A 125 -6.02 -2.74 9.37
CA SER A 125 -6.07 -3.95 10.18
C SER A 125 -5.53 -3.66 11.57
N ARG A 126 -6.13 -4.24 12.59
CA ARG A 126 -5.53 -4.25 13.93
C ARG A 126 -4.45 -5.32 13.94
N ASP A 127 -3.30 -5.00 14.53
CA ASP A 127 -2.21 -5.97 14.67
C ASP A 127 -2.59 -6.99 15.75
N VAL A 128 -2.92 -8.21 15.33
CA VAL A 128 -3.15 -9.34 16.23
C VAL A 128 -1.92 -10.26 16.12
N PRO A 129 -1.41 -10.85 17.22
CA PRO A 129 -0.18 -11.66 17.18
C PRO A 129 -0.18 -12.82 16.15
N GLU A 130 -1.35 -13.24 15.70
CA GLU A 130 -1.57 -14.36 14.77
C GLU A 130 -2.03 -13.92 13.38
N THR A 131 -2.12 -12.61 13.10
CA THR A 131 -2.44 -12.14 11.75
C THR A 131 -1.25 -12.35 10.80
N PRO A 132 -1.50 -12.82 9.57
CA PRO A 132 -0.47 -12.97 8.55
C PRO A 132 0.19 -11.64 8.22
N SER A 133 1.40 -11.73 7.66
CA SER A 133 2.14 -10.54 7.25
C SER A 133 1.32 -9.78 6.20
N ILE A 134 1.29 -8.45 6.32
CA ILE A 134 0.66 -7.60 5.30
C ILE A 134 1.32 -7.80 3.93
N ASP A 135 2.60 -8.15 3.91
CA ASP A 135 3.37 -8.48 2.71
C ASP A 135 2.69 -9.58 1.89
N SER A 136 2.34 -10.69 2.53
CA SER A 136 1.68 -11.79 1.83
C SER A 136 0.25 -11.44 1.41
N SER A 137 -0.48 -10.65 2.20
CA SER A 137 -1.80 -10.15 1.78
C SER A 137 -1.69 -9.24 0.54
N ILE A 138 -0.68 -8.38 0.50
CA ILE A 138 -0.40 -7.51 -0.65
C ILE A 138 -0.07 -8.35 -1.87
N ARG A 139 0.93 -9.22 -1.76
CA ARG A 139 1.45 -10.02 -2.89
C ARG A 139 0.41 -10.99 -3.47
N LEU A 140 -0.43 -11.56 -2.61
CA LEU A 140 -1.48 -12.51 -3.05
C LEU A 140 -2.69 -11.81 -3.66
N ARG A 141 -3.00 -10.57 -3.25
CA ARG A 141 -4.25 -9.89 -3.64
C ARG A 141 -4.06 -8.73 -4.61
N PHE A 142 -2.84 -8.22 -4.79
CA PHE A 142 -2.53 -7.10 -5.69
C PHE A 142 -1.56 -7.49 -6.81
N PRO A 143 -1.89 -7.18 -8.07
CA PRO A 143 -0.89 -7.20 -9.12
C PRO A 143 0.09 -6.03 -8.91
N LEU A 144 1.28 -6.34 -8.40
CA LEU A 144 2.30 -5.32 -8.09
C LEU A 144 3.06 -4.81 -9.31
N ILE A 145 2.86 -5.45 -10.47
CA ILE A 145 3.63 -5.19 -11.69
C ILE A 145 3.52 -3.75 -12.20
N ASN A 146 2.38 -3.09 -11.97
CA ASN A 146 2.08 -1.73 -12.42
C ASN A 146 2.37 -0.65 -11.36
N VAL A 147 2.83 -1.03 -10.17
CA VAL A 147 3.12 -0.07 -9.09
C VAL A 147 4.36 0.73 -9.47
N THR A 148 4.17 2.03 -9.65
CA THR A 148 5.21 3.03 -9.99
C THR A 148 5.70 3.80 -8.76
N GLU A 149 4.89 3.85 -7.70
CA GLU A 149 5.20 4.55 -6.47
C GLU A 149 4.86 3.69 -5.26
N PHE A 150 5.85 3.43 -4.40
CA PHE A 150 5.68 2.61 -3.20
C PHE A 150 6.19 3.35 -1.97
N TRP A 151 5.39 3.34 -0.90
CA TRP A 151 5.71 3.93 0.39
C TRP A 151 5.66 2.84 1.46
N CYS A 152 6.77 2.61 2.14
CA CYS A 152 6.89 1.65 3.23
C CYS A 152 7.38 2.38 4.49
N ILE A 153 6.49 2.60 5.46
CA ILE A 153 6.77 3.43 6.63
C ILE A 153 6.46 2.67 7.92
N SER A 154 7.47 2.38 8.73
CA SER A 154 7.32 1.73 10.02
C SER A 154 7.52 2.72 11.17
N MET A 155 6.44 3.31 11.68
CA MET A 155 6.53 4.25 12.83
C MET A 155 6.98 3.57 14.15
N SER A 156 7.11 2.25 14.15
CA SER A 156 7.68 1.48 15.24
C SER A 156 8.46 0.28 14.68
N VAL A 157 9.35 -0.31 15.49
CA VAL A 157 10.00 -1.58 15.14
C VAL A 157 8.90 -2.63 15.02
N SER A 158 8.40 -2.85 13.81
CA SER A 158 7.34 -3.81 13.56
C SER A 158 7.88 -5.21 13.88
N ARG A 159 7.03 -6.04 14.49
CA ARG A 159 7.31 -7.47 14.72
C ARG A 159 7.16 -8.31 13.46
N VAL A 160 6.72 -7.70 12.36
CA VAL A 160 6.44 -8.37 11.10
C VAL A 160 7.69 -8.25 10.23
N GLU A 161 8.35 -9.37 9.99
CA GLU A 161 9.42 -9.45 9.00
C GLU A 161 8.80 -9.35 7.61
N MET A 162 8.95 -8.19 6.96
CA MET A 162 8.62 -8.03 5.54
C MET A 162 9.84 -8.45 4.71
N ASP A 163 9.67 -9.37 3.76
CA ASP A 163 10.72 -9.67 2.79
C ASP A 163 10.73 -8.60 1.71
N MET A 164 11.37 -7.47 2.03
CA MET A 164 11.46 -6.32 1.15
C MET A 164 12.10 -6.66 -0.21
N ARG A 165 12.99 -7.66 -0.26
CA ARG A 165 13.63 -8.06 -1.52
C ARG A 165 12.60 -8.73 -2.43
N LEU A 166 11.82 -9.65 -1.88
CA LEU A 166 10.77 -10.36 -2.60
C LEU A 166 9.67 -9.39 -3.05
N LEU A 167 9.18 -8.54 -2.16
CA LEU A 167 8.16 -7.54 -2.50
C LEU A 167 8.60 -6.59 -3.63
N LEU A 168 9.81 -6.04 -3.53
CA LEU A 168 10.35 -5.15 -4.56
C LEU A 168 10.61 -5.87 -5.90
N SER A 169 10.90 -7.18 -5.88
CA SER A 169 11.08 -7.96 -7.10
C SER A 169 9.80 -8.10 -7.93
N GLU A 170 8.63 -7.95 -7.29
CA GLU A 170 7.32 -7.98 -7.94
C GLU A 170 6.86 -6.60 -8.45
N MET A 171 7.65 -5.54 -8.22
CA MET A 171 7.38 -4.16 -8.68
C MET A 171 8.42 -3.67 -9.71
N PRO A 172 8.47 -4.24 -10.92
CA PRO A 172 9.42 -3.82 -11.95
C PRO A 172 9.18 -2.40 -12.48
N ALA A 173 7.94 -1.89 -12.43
CA ALA A 173 7.59 -0.54 -12.86
C ALA A 173 7.95 0.56 -11.83
N LEU A 174 8.41 0.18 -10.63
CA LEU A 174 8.65 1.10 -9.53
C LEU A 174 9.67 2.17 -9.90
N SER A 175 9.26 3.44 -9.92
CA SER A 175 10.10 4.61 -10.18
C SER A 175 10.38 5.43 -8.93
N THR A 176 9.46 5.41 -7.95
CA THR A 176 9.54 6.16 -6.70
C THR A 176 9.37 5.24 -5.52
N LEU A 177 10.33 5.26 -4.59
CA LEU A 177 10.26 4.52 -3.34
C LEU A 177 10.41 5.47 -2.16
N ALA A 178 9.55 5.36 -1.15
CA ALA A 178 9.70 6.03 0.13
C ALA A 178 9.87 4.99 1.25
N VAL A 179 10.91 5.17 2.06
CA VAL A 179 11.16 4.38 3.27
C VAL A 179 11.46 5.30 4.43
N ASP A 180 11.27 4.81 5.66
CA ASP A 180 11.83 5.49 6.81
C ASP A 180 13.19 4.95 7.24
N GLU A 181 13.80 5.59 8.23
CA GLU A 181 15.10 5.20 8.78
C GLU A 181 15.11 3.80 9.42
N ILE A 182 13.95 3.30 9.87
CA ILE A 182 13.82 2.00 10.54
C ILE A 182 13.94 0.89 9.49
N ASP A 183 13.29 1.07 8.34
CA ASP A 183 13.31 0.10 7.25
C ASP A 183 14.48 0.29 6.25
N LEU A 184 15.23 1.39 6.35
CA LEU A 184 16.36 1.67 5.46
C LEU A 184 17.44 0.56 5.42
N PRO A 185 17.84 -0.08 6.54
CA PRO A 185 18.78 -1.21 6.47
C PRO A 185 18.24 -2.40 5.64
N ARG A 186 16.94 -2.71 5.78
CA ARG A 186 16.26 -3.76 4.99
C ARG A 186 16.23 -3.39 3.51
N LEU A 187 16.00 -2.12 3.20
CA LEU A 187 16.06 -1.62 1.82
C LEU A 187 17.46 -1.78 1.23
N ILE A 188 18.49 -1.37 1.96
CA ILE A 188 19.89 -1.49 1.51
C ILE A 188 20.20 -2.96 1.20
N GLN A 189 19.79 -3.89 2.07
CA GLN A 189 19.95 -5.32 1.84
C GLN A 189 19.17 -5.81 0.62
N ALA A 190 17.91 -5.38 0.46
CA ALA A 190 17.05 -5.75 -0.65
C ALA A 190 17.62 -5.30 -2.01
N LEU A 191 18.07 -4.05 -2.10
CA LEU A 191 18.64 -3.46 -3.32
C LEU A 191 20.09 -3.86 -3.58
N SER A 192 20.79 -4.41 -2.59
CA SER A 192 22.15 -4.90 -2.77
C SER A 192 22.18 -6.03 -3.81
N PRO A 193 23.19 -6.06 -4.70
CA PRO A 193 23.39 -7.17 -5.62
C PRO A 193 23.49 -8.47 -4.83
N SER A 194 22.67 -9.48 -5.16
CA SER A 194 22.84 -10.80 -4.56
C SER A 194 24.07 -11.44 -5.22
N ALA A 195 25.00 -11.93 -4.40
CA ALA A 195 26.17 -12.69 -4.89
C ALA A 195 25.79 -14.10 -5.39
N GLN A 196 24.50 -14.42 -5.44
CA GLN A 196 24.01 -15.72 -5.87
C GLN A 196 24.12 -15.83 -7.39
N ASN A 197 25.07 -16.67 -7.81
CA ASN A 197 25.35 -17.17 -9.16
C ASN A 197 26.30 -16.27 -9.95
N GLY A 198 27.59 -16.64 -9.91
CA GLY A 198 28.72 -15.92 -10.48
C GLY A 198 28.77 -15.77 -12.00
N GLU A 199 27.65 -15.82 -12.71
CA GLU A 199 27.57 -15.54 -14.14
C GLU A 199 26.23 -14.84 -14.46
N TYR A 200 26.32 -13.83 -15.32
CA TYR A 200 25.26 -12.91 -15.77
C TYR A 200 24.86 -11.83 -14.77
N ALA A 201 24.78 -10.60 -15.28
CA ALA A 201 24.36 -9.42 -14.54
C ALA A 201 23.03 -9.72 -13.83
N ALA A 202 23.07 -9.94 -12.51
CA ALA A 202 21.88 -10.07 -11.69
C ALA A 202 20.99 -8.86 -11.98
N GLN A 203 19.84 -9.09 -12.60
CA GLN A 203 18.92 -8.05 -13.00
C GLN A 203 18.62 -7.19 -11.77
N ALA A 204 18.85 -5.87 -11.88
CA ALA A 204 18.66 -4.98 -10.76
C ALA A 204 17.19 -5.02 -10.32
N ILE A 205 16.95 -5.21 -9.02
CA ILE A 205 15.61 -5.11 -8.44
C ILE A 205 15.11 -3.68 -8.66
N CYS A 206 13.85 -3.53 -9.08
CA CYS A 206 13.24 -2.27 -9.50
C CYS A 206 14.16 -1.49 -10.47
N PRO A 207 14.34 -1.96 -11.73
CA PRO A 207 15.27 -1.33 -12.66
C PRO A 207 14.91 0.14 -12.98
N ASN A 208 13.62 0.49 -12.86
CA ASN A 208 13.12 1.84 -13.12
C ASN A 208 13.21 2.80 -11.93
N LEU A 209 13.66 2.34 -10.75
CA LEU A 209 13.71 3.15 -9.54
C LEU A 209 14.71 4.30 -9.70
N CYS A 210 14.18 5.52 -9.76
CA CYS A 210 14.94 6.75 -10.03
C CYS A 210 14.78 7.81 -8.92
N VAL A 211 13.75 7.71 -8.08
CA VAL A 211 13.52 8.60 -6.93
C VAL A 211 13.45 7.79 -5.64
N LEU A 212 14.28 8.16 -4.65
CA LEU A 212 14.25 7.57 -3.31
C LEU A 212 13.95 8.67 -2.29
N HIS A 213 12.90 8.47 -1.49
CA HIS A 213 12.59 9.26 -0.32
C HIS A 213 13.02 8.51 0.95
N ILE A 214 13.70 9.19 1.86
CA ILE A 214 14.05 8.66 3.17
C ILE A 214 13.48 9.57 4.24
N ILE A 215 12.65 9.01 5.11
CA ILE A 215 12.02 9.70 6.24
C ILE A 215 12.86 9.45 7.49
N ILE A 216 13.49 10.50 8.00
CA ILE A 216 14.39 10.45 9.16
C ILE A 216 13.65 10.96 10.39
N TRP A 217 13.37 10.07 11.33
CA TRP A 217 12.66 10.33 12.58
C TRP A 217 13.62 10.63 13.75
N ARG A 218 14.79 9.97 13.80
CA ARG A 218 15.79 10.02 14.87
C ARG A 218 17.20 9.95 14.30
N HIS A 219 17.96 11.01 14.50
CA HIS A 219 19.28 11.18 13.86
C HIS A 219 20.41 10.25 14.30
N ARG A 220 20.26 9.46 15.39
CA ARG A 220 21.43 8.81 16.02
C ARG A 220 22.17 7.86 15.08
N ASP A 221 21.47 7.17 14.19
CA ASP A 221 22.05 6.13 13.34
C ASP A 221 22.06 6.49 11.84
N ALA A 222 21.44 7.61 11.47
CA ALA A 222 21.25 8.00 10.08
C ALA A 222 22.58 8.14 9.30
N GLN A 223 23.63 8.69 9.92
CA GLN A 223 24.92 8.91 9.21
C GLN A 223 25.62 7.61 8.82
N ASN A 224 25.59 6.60 9.69
CA ASN A 224 26.21 5.30 9.40
C ASN A 224 25.46 4.57 8.29
N ILE A 225 24.12 4.60 8.34
CA ILE A 225 23.26 3.93 7.36
C ILE A 225 23.36 4.60 5.98
N LEU A 226 23.51 5.93 5.93
CA LEU A 226 23.72 6.66 4.67
C LEU A 226 25.05 6.29 3.98
N GLY A 227 26.08 5.91 4.74
CA GLY A 227 27.33 5.40 4.16
C GLY A 227 27.14 4.08 3.41
N SER A 228 26.32 3.17 3.95
CA SER A 228 25.96 1.91 3.28
C SER A 228 25.07 2.14 2.05
N LEU A 229 24.26 3.19 2.04
CA LEU A 229 23.42 3.55 0.89
C LEU A 229 24.27 3.93 -0.34
N ASP A 230 25.36 4.68 -0.17
CA ASP A 230 26.21 5.13 -1.29
C ASP A 230 26.78 3.95 -2.10
N ALA A 231 27.17 2.86 -1.42
CA ALA A 231 27.65 1.64 -2.07
C ALA A 231 26.57 1.00 -2.96
N VAL A 232 25.32 0.94 -2.49
CA VAL A 232 24.17 0.41 -3.24
C VAL A 232 23.86 1.30 -4.44
N LEU A 233 23.83 2.62 -4.24
CA LEU A 233 23.57 3.59 -5.32
C LEU A 233 24.65 3.52 -6.41
N SER A 234 25.91 3.39 -6.02
CA SER A 234 27.05 3.19 -6.92
C SER A 234 26.97 1.86 -7.68
N ALA A 235 26.52 0.78 -7.03
CA ALA A 235 26.29 -0.51 -7.69
C ALA A 235 25.17 -0.42 -8.74
N ARG A 236 24.05 0.22 -8.40
CA ARG A 236 22.93 0.45 -9.32
C ARG A 236 23.33 1.27 -10.54
N LYS A 237 24.13 2.33 -10.34
CA LYS A 237 24.69 3.13 -11.45
C LYS A 237 25.54 2.30 -12.40
N ARG A 238 26.40 1.42 -11.88
CA ARG A 238 27.21 0.49 -12.70
C ARG A 238 26.35 -0.53 -13.45
N ALA A 239 25.22 -0.92 -12.89
CA ALA A 239 24.23 -1.79 -13.53
C ALA A 239 23.32 -1.07 -14.55
N GLY A 240 23.55 0.22 -14.83
CA GLY A 240 22.74 0.99 -15.79
C GLY A 240 21.37 1.43 -15.27
N CYS A 241 21.11 1.30 -13.95
CA CYS A 241 19.84 1.68 -13.31
C CYS A 241 20.05 2.80 -12.27
N PRO A 242 20.61 3.97 -12.64
CA PRO A 242 21.02 4.99 -11.68
C PRO A 242 19.82 5.64 -10.99
N LEU A 243 19.95 5.88 -9.69
CA LEU A 243 19.06 6.78 -8.98
C LEU A 243 19.34 8.21 -9.43
N GLN A 244 18.30 8.96 -9.79
CA GLN A 244 18.43 10.35 -10.26
C GLN A 244 18.27 11.33 -9.09
N ARG A 245 17.37 11.03 -8.15
CA ARG A 245 16.98 11.94 -7.09
C ARG A 245 16.86 11.23 -5.75
N LEU A 246 17.49 11.82 -4.72
CA LEU A 246 17.40 11.40 -3.33
C LEU A 246 16.79 12.53 -2.51
N ILE A 247 15.69 12.25 -1.81
CA ILE A 247 14.96 13.25 -1.04
C ILE A 247 14.95 12.81 0.42
N LEU A 248 15.54 13.63 1.28
CA LEU A 248 15.68 13.35 2.69
C LEU A 248 14.70 14.24 3.46
N HIS A 249 13.76 13.61 4.16
CA HIS A 249 12.76 14.28 4.97
C HIS A 249 13.17 14.22 6.43
N SER A 250 13.24 15.36 7.12
CA SER A 250 13.62 15.41 8.54
C SER A 250 12.61 16.16 9.39
N ASN A 251 12.56 15.79 10.67
CA ASN A 251 11.84 16.50 11.72
C ASN A 251 12.27 17.98 11.79
N PRO A 252 11.36 18.97 12.01
CA PRO A 252 11.72 20.38 11.91
C PRO A 252 12.41 20.87 13.19
N LYS A 253 12.38 20.07 14.26
CA LYS A 253 13.06 20.37 15.52
C LYS A 253 14.56 20.04 15.48
N ASP A 254 15.01 19.34 14.44
CA ASP A 254 16.39 18.94 14.32
C ASP A 254 17.20 19.91 13.46
N LEU A 255 18.01 20.71 14.15
CA LEU A 255 18.79 21.82 13.57
C LEU A 255 20.21 21.42 13.13
N MET A 256 20.64 20.17 13.36
CA MET A 256 22.06 19.78 13.36
C MET A 256 22.50 18.83 12.23
N PHE A 257 21.70 18.66 11.17
CA PHE A 257 22.10 17.77 10.07
C PHE A 257 23.06 18.49 9.10
N ARG A 258 24.24 17.90 8.86
CA ARG A 258 25.14 18.35 7.79
C ARG A 258 24.49 18.05 6.44
N ASP A 259 24.69 18.97 5.49
CA ASP A 259 24.13 18.84 4.15
C ASP A 259 24.64 17.55 3.46
N PRO A 260 23.76 16.59 3.15
CA PRO A 260 24.14 15.33 2.51
C PRO A 260 24.51 15.49 1.04
N ARG A 261 24.36 16.69 0.45
CA ARG A 261 24.82 17.00 -0.92
C ARG A 261 26.30 16.71 -1.13
N ALA A 262 27.11 16.70 -0.07
CA ALA A 262 28.53 16.33 -0.14
C ALA A 262 28.77 14.81 -0.26
N SER A 263 27.76 13.98 -0.01
CA SER A 263 27.93 12.52 0.17
C SER A 263 27.56 11.68 -1.05
N PHE A 264 26.77 12.19 -2.01
CA PHE A 264 26.25 11.39 -3.13
C PHE A 264 26.61 12.03 -4.48
N SER A 265 27.68 11.54 -5.11
CA SER A 265 28.16 12.09 -6.39
C SER A 265 27.23 11.73 -7.55
N GLY A 266 26.74 12.74 -8.26
CA GLY A 266 25.94 12.59 -9.48
C GLY A 266 24.46 12.25 -9.23
N ILE A 267 23.96 12.43 -8.01
CA ILE A 267 22.55 12.26 -7.64
C ILE A 267 22.03 13.61 -7.14
N GLN A 268 20.88 14.05 -7.66
CA GLN A 268 20.24 15.26 -7.15
C GLN A 268 19.71 14.99 -5.74
N SER A 269 20.37 15.57 -4.74
CA SER A 269 19.97 15.43 -3.34
C SER A 269 19.19 16.65 -2.88
N GLU A 270 18.01 16.43 -2.34
CA GLU A 270 17.13 17.45 -1.77
C GLU A 270 16.85 17.15 -0.30
N TRP A 271 16.76 18.20 0.51
CA TRP A 271 16.43 18.09 1.91
C TRP A 271 15.18 18.90 2.23
N LYS A 272 14.16 18.22 2.77
CA LYS A 272 12.85 18.81 3.07
C LYS A 272 12.60 18.79 4.58
N ARG A 273 12.32 19.97 5.15
CA ARG A 273 11.91 20.10 6.56
C ARG A 273 10.41 19.89 6.71
N HIS A 274 10.04 19.03 7.66
CA HIS A 274 8.73 18.49 8.07
C HIS A 274 7.46 19.38 8.05
N ARG A 275 7.48 20.69 7.80
CA ARG A 275 6.19 21.43 7.65
C ARG A 275 5.33 20.88 6.49
N GLU A 276 5.93 20.15 5.56
CA GLU A 276 5.33 19.64 4.34
C GLU A 276 5.10 18.12 4.33
N TRP A 277 4.90 17.44 5.47
CA TRP A 277 4.44 16.03 5.37
C TRP A 277 3.06 15.90 4.74
N THR A 278 2.29 17.00 4.70
CA THR A 278 1.12 17.16 3.84
C THR A 278 1.44 17.12 2.34
N SER A 279 2.70 17.35 1.92
CA SER A 279 3.17 17.18 0.53
C SER A 279 3.74 15.78 0.27
N LEU A 280 3.76 14.88 1.27
CA LEU A 280 4.02 13.45 1.08
C LEU A 280 2.72 12.70 0.73
N ASN A 281 1.64 13.42 0.45
CA ASN A 281 0.41 12.82 -0.01
C ASN A 281 0.68 12.17 -1.37
N LEU A 282 0.55 10.85 -1.40
CA LEU A 282 0.23 10.13 -2.63
C LEU A 282 -0.83 10.94 -3.37
N GLU A 283 -0.60 11.20 -4.65
CA GLU A 283 -1.64 11.79 -5.47
C GLU A 283 -2.83 10.82 -5.49
N MET A 284 -3.95 11.28 -4.94
CA MET A 284 -5.14 10.47 -4.75
C MET A 284 -6.21 10.92 -5.74
N PRO A 285 -7.00 9.98 -6.28
CA PRO A 285 -8.19 10.35 -7.03
C PRO A 285 -9.14 11.14 -6.14
N GLU A 286 -9.91 12.04 -6.75
CA GLU A 286 -10.82 12.95 -6.05
C GLU A 286 -11.78 12.22 -5.10
N VAL A 287 -12.26 11.03 -5.52
CA VAL A 287 -13.16 10.19 -4.71
C VAL A 287 -12.57 9.81 -3.35
N CYS A 288 -11.25 9.64 -3.26
CA CYS A 288 -10.52 9.28 -2.04
C CYS A 288 -10.09 10.51 -1.24
N ALA A 289 -9.81 11.63 -1.92
CA ALA A 289 -9.29 12.85 -1.28
C ALA A 289 -10.39 13.73 -0.67
N GLN A 290 -11.63 13.65 -1.18
CA GLN A 290 -12.73 14.49 -0.71
C GLN A 290 -13.55 13.81 0.40
N PRO A 291 -13.99 14.57 1.42
CA PRO A 291 -14.98 14.08 2.36
C PRO A 291 -16.32 13.87 1.63
N ALA A 292 -17.00 12.77 1.92
CA ALA A 292 -18.33 12.49 1.35
C ALA A 292 -19.39 12.38 2.46
N HIS A 293 -19.13 11.54 3.46
CA HIS A 293 -20.00 11.34 4.61
C HIS A 293 -19.17 10.97 5.84
N ARG A 294 -19.82 10.81 7.01
CA ARG A 294 -19.13 10.57 8.30
C ARG A 294 -18.24 9.32 8.36
N HIS A 295 -18.41 8.38 7.42
CA HIS A 295 -17.63 7.14 7.32
C HIS A 295 -16.56 7.21 6.20
N TRP A 296 -16.51 8.32 5.46
CA TRP A 296 -15.55 8.57 4.40
C TRP A 296 -14.85 9.91 4.64
N SER A 297 -13.82 9.86 5.48
CA SER A 297 -12.90 10.98 5.65
C SER A 297 -11.88 10.99 4.50
N PRO A 298 -11.30 12.16 4.19
CA PRO A 298 -10.15 12.25 3.29
C PRO A 298 -9.08 11.25 3.69
N TRP A 299 -8.57 10.52 2.72
CA TRP A 299 -7.48 9.58 2.96
C TRP A 299 -6.17 10.35 3.14
N SER A 300 -5.33 9.88 4.06
CA SER A 300 -3.98 10.38 4.28
C SER A 300 -3.10 9.28 4.82
N ILE A 301 -1.80 9.40 4.57
CA ILE A 301 -0.75 8.54 5.17
C ILE A 301 -0.33 9.07 6.55
N PHE A 302 -0.48 10.39 6.77
CA PHE A 302 -0.09 11.11 7.99
C PHE A 302 -1.30 11.75 8.69
#